data_AF-A0A954CC63-F1
#
_entry.id   AF-A0A954CC63-F1
#
_cell.length_a   1.000
_cell.length_b   1.000
_cell.length_c   1.000
_cell.angle_alpha   90.00
_cell.angle_beta   90.00
_cell.angle_gamma   90.00
#
_symmetry.space_group_name_H-M   'P 1'
#
loop_
_entity.id
_entity.type
_entity.pdbx_description
1 polymer ?
#
loop_
_entity_poly.entity_id
_entity_poly.type
_entity_poly.pdbx_seq_one_letter_code
_entity_poly.pdbx_strand_id
1 'polypeptide(L)'
;MEADPFDQPVRGDGEEDADFLLRLDSYEGPIDVLLDQARSQRVDLAQVSILALAEQYLAFVERARRLRLDLAAEYLVMAAWLALLKSRLLLPDERTSEEPSAAEMAEALALQLRRLEAVRAAAERLVARPRLGIAVFARGAPEGLGGTPRPVYEASLFELLQSYADIRRRTDRRAHHLRIEASRVHSVEDALERLRALLGTTVDWTELAHFLPEPDADPLVARSALASTFAASLE
;
A
#
# COMPACT_ATOMS: atom_id res chain seq x y z
N MET A 1 20.75 -22.51 52.93
CA MET A 1 20.51 -21.51 51.87
C MET A 1 19.56 -22.18 50.90
N GLU A 2 18.29 -21.95 51.16
CA GLU A 2 17.13 -22.68 50.61
C GLU A 2 16.73 -21.98 49.31
N ALA A 3 16.62 -22.74 48.22
CA ALA A 3 16.34 -22.21 46.89
C ALA A 3 14.88 -21.75 46.80
N ASP A 4 14.70 -20.54 46.28
CA ASP A 4 13.43 -19.82 46.18
C ASP A 4 12.44 -20.56 45.24
N PRO A 5 11.20 -20.88 45.69
CA PRO A 5 10.21 -21.61 44.88
C PRO A 5 9.73 -20.86 43.63
N PHE A 6 10.11 -19.59 43.46
CA PHE A 6 9.66 -18.72 42.38
C PHE A 6 10.54 -18.72 41.13
N ASP A 7 11.63 -19.49 41.10
CA ASP A 7 12.59 -19.51 39.96
C ASP A 7 12.33 -20.66 38.94
N GLN A 8 11.12 -21.22 38.92
CA GLN A 8 10.70 -22.14 37.87
C GLN A 8 10.04 -21.35 36.72
N PRO A 9 10.52 -21.49 35.46
CA PRO A 9 9.79 -20.92 34.34
C PRO A 9 8.44 -21.62 34.26
N VAL A 10 7.37 -20.83 34.46
CA VAL A 10 5.99 -21.25 34.30
C VAL A 10 5.84 -21.78 32.87
N ARG A 11 5.80 -23.11 32.72
CA ARG A 11 5.28 -23.76 31.51
C ARG A 11 3.81 -23.42 31.45
N GLY A 12 3.48 -22.43 30.63
CA GLY A 12 2.12 -22.23 30.14
C GLY A 12 1.81 -23.35 29.16
N ASP A 13 1.31 -24.47 29.67
CA ASP A 13 0.59 -25.45 28.87
C ASP A 13 -0.85 -24.92 28.71
N GLY A 14 -1.13 -24.31 27.56
CA GLY A 14 -2.47 -23.80 27.24
C GLY A 14 -2.50 -22.97 25.95
N GLU A 15 -3.09 -23.56 24.92
CA GLU A 15 -3.46 -23.00 23.60
C GLU A 15 -2.37 -22.99 22.51
N GLU A 16 -2.24 -24.13 21.83
CA GLU A 16 -1.66 -24.25 20.47
C GLU A 16 -2.52 -23.59 19.37
N ASP A 17 -3.58 -22.88 19.72
CA ASP A 17 -4.31 -21.99 18.82
C ASP A 17 -3.80 -20.56 19.00
N ALA A 18 -2.51 -20.35 18.74
CA ALA A 18 -2.08 -19.04 18.28
C ALA A 18 -2.71 -18.85 16.90
N ASP A 19 -3.95 -18.37 16.90
CA ASP A 19 -4.63 -17.73 15.78
C ASP A 19 -3.57 -16.91 15.06
N PHE A 20 -3.05 -17.46 13.97
CA PHE A 20 -2.33 -16.73 12.97
C PHE A 20 -3.37 -15.73 12.45
N LEU A 21 -3.44 -14.56 13.10
CA LEU A 21 -4.06 -13.35 12.62
C LEU A 21 -3.26 -12.96 11.37
N LEU A 22 -3.50 -13.70 10.28
CA LEU A 22 -2.92 -13.45 8.97
C LEU A 22 -3.59 -12.18 8.47
N ARG A 23 -2.98 -11.04 8.80
CA ARG A 23 -3.34 -9.76 8.20
C ARG A 23 -2.96 -9.85 6.73
N LEU A 24 -3.97 -10.04 5.89
CA LEU A 24 -3.85 -10.05 4.42
C LEU A 24 -3.05 -8.85 3.89
N ASP A 25 -3.06 -7.74 4.62
CA ASP A 25 -2.32 -6.50 4.32
C ASP A 25 -0.79 -6.66 4.27
N SER A 26 -0.24 -7.74 4.84
CA SER A 26 1.23 -7.93 4.89
C SER A 26 1.81 -8.54 3.63
N TYR A 27 0.97 -9.13 2.77
CA TYR A 27 1.39 -9.80 1.54
C TYR A 27 1.14 -8.89 0.33
N GLU A 28 2.12 -8.84 -0.57
CA GLU A 28 2.03 -8.05 -1.81
C GLU A 28 1.11 -8.68 -2.87
N GLY A 29 0.59 -9.89 -2.62
CA GLY A 29 -0.35 -10.59 -3.52
C GLY A 29 -0.50 -12.09 -3.23
N PRO A 30 -1.36 -12.80 -3.99
CA PRO A 30 -1.65 -14.21 -3.74
C PRO A 30 -0.47 -15.16 -4.00
N ILE A 31 0.39 -14.83 -4.95
CA ILE A 31 1.61 -15.59 -5.25
C ILE A 31 2.63 -15.49 -4.10
N ASP A 32 2.62 -14.38 -3.36
CA ASP A 32 3.49 -14.19 -2.20
C ASP A 32 3.07 -15.09 -1.04
N VAL A 33 1.75 -15.16 -0.78
CA VAL A 33 1.19 -16.12 0.19
C VAL A 33 1.57 -17.56 -0.18
N LEU A 34 1.49 -17.93 -1.46
CA LEU A 34 1.89 -19.25 -1.92
C LEU A 34 3.39 -19.52 -1.68
N LEU A 35 4.25 -18.54 -1.92
CA LEU A 35 5.68 -18.68 -1.68
C LEU A 35 5.96 -18.87 -0.18
N ASP A 36 5.30 -18.11 0.69
CA ASP A 36 5.44 -18.22 2.15
C ASP A 36 4.95 -19.59 2.66
N GLN A 37 3.80 -20.05 2.18
CA GLN A 37 3.28 -21.38 2.47
C GLN A 37 4.22 -22.49 1.98
N ALA A 38 4.79 -22.36 0.78
CA ALA A 38 5.75 -23.32 0.25
C ALA A 38 7.03 -23.40 1.12
N ARG A 39 7.53 -22.26 1.63
CA ARG A 39 8.67 -22.23 2.57
C ARG A 39 8.34 -22.92 3.89
N SER A 40 7.11 -22.74 4.39
CA SER A 40 6.66 -23.35 5.65
C SER A 40 6.67 -24.89 5.61
N GLN A 41 6.45 -25.48 4.43
CA GLN A 41 6.45 -26.94 4.25
C GLN A 41 7.86 -27.56 4.32
N ARG A 42 8.93 -26.77 4.42
CA ARG A 42 10.34 -27.22 4.58
C ARG A 42 10.79 -28.33 3.59
N VAL A 43 10.19 -28.40 2.41
CA VAL A 43 10.65 -29.27 1.33
C VAL A 43 11.24 -28.40 0.24
N ASP A 44 12.38 -28.83 -0.30
CA ASP A 44 12.99 -28.25 -1.49
C ASP A 44 11.90 -27.91 -2.52
N LEU A 45 11.85 -26.69 -3.07
CA LEU A 45 10.85 -26.30 -4.09
C LEU A 45 10.91 -27.20 -5.34
N ALA A 46 11.94 -28.05 -5.45
CA ALA A 46 12.07 -29.16 -6.38
C ALA A 46 11.09 -30.32 -6.16
N GLN A 47 10.67 -30.56 -4.91
CA GLN A 47 9.87 -31.70 -4.48
C GLN A 47 8.53 -31.31 -3.81
N VAL A 48 8.17 -30.02 -3.81
CA VAL A 48 6.90 -29.56 -3.25
C VAL A 48 5.72 -30.26 -3.94
N SER A 49 4.87 -30.90 -3.15
CA SER A 49 3.57 -31.36 -3.61
C SER A 49 2.69 -30.14 -3.89
N ILE A 50 2.59 -29.74 -5.16
CA ILE A 50 1.74 -28.62 -5.58
C ILE A 50 0.28 -28.84 -5.15
N LEU A 51 -0.15 -30.10 -5.06
CA LEU A 51 -1.45 -30.46 -4.50
C LEU A 51 -1.60 -30.01 -3.03
N ALA A 52 -0.62 -30.32 -2.17
CA ALA A 52 -0.65 -29.93 -0.76
C ALA A 52 -0.61 -28.41 -0.59
N LEU A 53 0.18 -27.71 -1.43
CA LEU A 53 0.21 -26.25 -1.45
C LEU A 53 -1.14 -25.65 -1.84
N ALA A 54 -1.79 -26.20 -2.87
CA ALA A 54 -3.12 -25.78 -3.30
C ALA A 54 -4.16 -25.95 -2.17
N GLU A 55 -4.12 -27.07 -1.44
CA GLU A 55 -5.00 -27.30 -0.30
C GLU A 55 -4.78 -26.31 0.84
N GLN A 56 -3.52 -26.01 1.17
CA GLN A 56 -3.18 -25.05 2.21
C GLN A 56 -3.65 -23.63 1.85
N TYR A 57 -3.50 -23.23 0.59
CA TYR A 57 -3.98 -21.94 0.10
C TYR A 57 -5.51 -21.84 0.14
N LEU A 58 -6.21 -22.88 -0.33
CA LEU A 58 -7.68 -22.91 -0.28
C LEU A 58 -8.20 -22.84 1.16
N ALA A 59 -7.58 -23.57 2.10
CA ALA A 59 -7.92 -23.50 3.52
C ALA A 59 -7.68 -22.09 4.10
N PHE A 60 -6.62 -21.41 3.65
CA PHE A 60 -6.34 -20.03 4.03
C PHE A 60 -7.43 -19.06 3.56
N VAL A 61 -7.83 -19.12 2.29
CA VAL A 61 -8.89 -18.25 1.74
C VAL A 61 -10.23 -18.49 2.45
N GLU A 62 -10.56 -19.74 2.76
CA GLU A 62 -11.78 -20.08 3.51
C GLU A 62 -11.76 -19.52 4.95
N ARG A 63 -10.62 -19.58 5.66
CA ARG A 63 -10.49 -18.95 6.99
C ARG A 63 -10.66 -17.44 6.90
N ALA A 64 -9.99 -16.80 5.94
CA ALA A 64 -10.09 -15.36 5.71
C ALA A 64 -11.54 -14.93 5.41
N ARG A 65 -12.28 -15.73 4.64
CA ARG A 65 -13.70 -15.50 4.35
C ARG A 65 -14.58 -15.61 5.61
N ARG A 66 -14.33 -16.59 6.49
CA ARG A 66 -15.08 -16.75 7.75
C ARG A 66 -14.87 -15.58 8.71
N LEU A 67 -13.66 -15.03 8.72
CA LEU A 67 -13.30 -13.86 9.52
C LEU A 67 -13.85 -12.53 8.94
N ARG A 68 -14.65 -12.59 7.86
CA ARG A 68 -15.23 -11.43 7.15
C ARG A 68 -14.18 -10.42 6.70
N LEU A 69 -12.99 -10.88 6.33
CA LEU A 69 -11.99 -10.01 5.73
C LEU A 69 -12.41 -9.65 4.30
N ASP A 70 -12.21 -8.39 3.92
CA ASP A 70 -12.39 -7.94 2.54
C ASP A 70 -11.33 -8.59 1.66
N LEU A 71 -11.68 -9.73 1.06
CA LEU A 71 -10.79 -10.46 0.17
C LEU A 71 -10.63 -9.71 -1.15
N ALA A 72 -9.40 -9.34 -1.48
CA ALA A 72 -9.10 -8.78 -2.80
C ALA A 72 -9.39 -9.82 -3.90
N ALA A 73 -9.93 -9.35 -5.03
CA ALA A 73 -10.38 -10.20 -6.13
C ALA A 73 -9.28 -11.14 -6.65
N GLU A 74 -8.02 -10.67 -6.65
CA GLU A 74 -6.85 -11.45 -7.08
C GLU A 74 -6.68 -12.75 -6.29
N TYR A 75 -7.00 -12.75 -4.99
CA TYR A 75 -6.91 -13.95 -4.14
C TYR A 75 -7.97 -14.99 -4.50
N LEU A 76 -9.17 -14.54 -4.84
CA LEU A 76 -10.27 -15.42 -5.26
C LEU A 76 -10.00 -16.03 -6.65
N VAL A 77 -9.41 -15.25 -7.56
CA VAL A 77 -8.98 -15.75 -8.87
C VAL A 77 -7.95 -16.87 -8.71
N MET A 78 -6.94 -16.65 -7.87
CA MET A 78 -5.93 -17.69 -7.58
C MET A 78 -6.55 -18.91 -6.88
N ALA A 79 -7.51 -18.72 -5.97
CA ALA A 79 -8.23 -19.82 -5.32
C ALA A 79 -9.00 -20.67 -6.34
N ALA A 80 -9.73 -20.04 -7.26
CA ALA A 80 -10.45 -20.75 -8.31
C ALA A 80 -9.49 -21.53 -9.23
N TRP A 81 -8.36 -20.92 -9.58
CA TRP A 81 -7.34 -21.57 -10.39
C TRP A 81 -6.71 -22.78 -9.69
N LEU A 82 -6.37 -22.66 -8.40
CA LEU A 82 -5.84 -23.77 -7.59
C LEU A 82 -6.88 -24.87 -7.33
N ALA A 83 -8.16 -24.53 -7.21
CA ALA A 83 -9.23 -25.51 -7.12
C ALA A 83 -9.36 -26.33 -8.42
N LEU A 84 -9.25 -25.67 -9.59
CA LEU A 84 -9.21 -26.33 -10.88
C LEU A 84 -7.98 -27.26 -10.98
N LEU A 85 -6.81 -26.76 -10.61
CA LEU A 85 -5.58 -27.55 -10.60
C LEU A 85 -5.70 -28.78 -9.69
N LYS A 86 -6.23 -28.60 -8.47
CA LYS A 86 -6.50 -29.69 -7.53
C LYS A 86 -7.41 -30.76 -8.13
N SER A 87 -8.52 -30.35 -8.73
CA SER A 87 -9.47 -31.28 -9.37
C SER A 87 -8.79 -32.11 -10.46
N ARG A 88 -8.01 -31.45 -11.32
CA ARG A 88 -7.29 -32.11 -12.43
C ARG A 88 -6.17 -33.03 -11.97
N LEU A 89 -5.46 -32.69 -10.90
CA LEU A 89 -4.42 -33.56 -10.32
C LEU A 89 -4.99 -34.84 -9.67
N LEU A 90 -6.25 -34.81 -9.24
CA LEU A 90 -6.91 -35.95 -8.59
C LEU A 90 -7.66 -36.85 -9.57
N LEU A 91 -7.99 -36.35 -10.76
CA LEU A 91 -8.70 -37.09 -11.79
C LEU A 91 -7.71 -37.82 -12.72
N PRO A 92 -8.06 -39.00 -13.27
CA PRO A 92 -7.26 -39.66 -14.29
C PRO A 92 -7.15 -38.80 -15.56
N ASP A 93 -5.96 -38.75 -16.19
CA ASP A 93 -5.72 -37.95 -17.40
C ASP A 93 -6.69 -38.31 -18.54
N GLU A 94 -7.46 -37.32 -19.01
CA GLU A 94 -8.18 -37.38 -20.27
C GLU A 94 -7.19 -37.13 -21.41
N ARG A 95 -6.79 -38.18 -22.12
CA ARG A 95 -5.69 -38.17 -23.12
C ARG A 95 -5.95 -37.31 -24.39
N THR A 96 -6.96 -36.45 -24.41
CA THR A 96 -7.44 -35.82 -25.65
C THR A 96 -7.92 -34.36 -25.49
N SER A 97 -7.43 -33.58 -24.52
CA SER A 97 -7.67 -32.13 -24.50
C SER A 97 -6.51 -31.35 -25.11
N GLU A 98 -6.80 -30.30 -25.89
CA GLU A 98 -5.81 -29.28 -26.31
C GLU A 98 -5.31 -28.43 -25.12
N GLU A 99 -5.93 -28.57 -23.95
CA GLU A 99 -5.53 -27.91 -22.71
C GLU A 99 -4.27 -28.56 -22.10
N PRO A 100 -3.41 -27.75 -21.44
CA PRO A 100 -2.23 -28.27 -20.75
C PRO A 100 -2.61 -29.26 -19.66
N SER A 101 -1.80 -30.31 -19.52
CA SER A 101 -1.99 -31.34 -18.51
C SER A 101 -1.87 -30.78 -17.09
N ALA A 102 -2.42 -31.50 -16.11
CA ALA A 102 -2.33 -31.10 -14.70
C ALA A 102 -0.87 -30.99 -14.22
N ALA A 103 0.00 -31.87 -14.73
CA ALA A 103 1.43 -31.87 -14.43
C ALA A 103 2.14 -30.64 -15.00
N GLU A 104 1.86 -30.25 -16.26
CA GLU A 104 2.45 -29.06 -16.88
C GLU A 104 2.01 -27.77 -16.17
N MET A 105 0.72 -27.67 -15.78
CA MET A 105 0.24 -26.53 -15.00
C MET A 105 0.93 -26.42 -13.63
N ALA A 106 1.12 -27.57 -12.95
CA ALA A 106 1.82 -27.62 -11.69
C ALA A 106 3.30 -27.23 -11.83
N GLU A 107 3.97 -27.68 -12.90
CA GLU A 107 5.36 -27.32 -13.20
C GLU A 107 5.50 -25.82 -13.52
N ALA A 108 4.57 -25.26 -14.30
CA ALA A 108 4.54 -23.83 -14.60
C ALA A 108 4.40 -22.98 -13.32
N LEU A 109 3.52 -23.38 -12.39
CA LEU A 109 3.39 -22.71 -11.10
C LEU A 109 4.68 -22.82 -10.26
N ALA A 110 5.26 -24.02 -10.19
CA ALA A 110 6.52 -24.24 -9.47
C ALA A 110 7.64 -23.35 -10.01
N LEU A 111 7.73 -23.22 -11.34
CA LEU A 111 8.70 -22.35 -12.00
C LEU A 111 8.47 -20.87 -11.64
N GLN A 112 7.21 -20.41 -11.60
CA GLN A 112 6.88 -19.05 -11.19
C GLN A 112 7.30 -18.78 -9.74
N LEU A 113 7.03 -19.70 -8.81
CA LEU A 113 7.42 -19.58 -7.41
C LEU A 113 8.94 -19.52 -7.24
N ARG A 114 9.69 -20.39 -7.94
CA ARG A 114 11.18 -20.35 -7.94
C ARG A 114 11.72 -19.04 -8.49
N ARG A 115 11.09 -18.50 -9.54
CA ARG A 115 11.50 -17.20 -10.10
C ARG A 115 11.28 -16.08 -9.08
N LEU A 116 10.14 -16.08 -8.40
CA LEU A 116 9.87 -15.08 -7.36
C LEU A 116 10.87 -15.20 -6.20
N GLU A 117 11.16 -16.42 -5.74
CA GLU A 117 12.15 -16.65 -4.70
C GLU A 117 13.54 -16.11 -5.10
N ALA A 118 14.00 -16.42 -6.32
CA ALA A 118 15.27 -15.94 -6.82
C ALA A 118 15.33 -14.40 -6.88
N VAL A 119 14.23 -13.76 -7.29
CA VAL A 119 14.12 -12.29 -7.30
C VAL A 119 14.14 -11.73 -5.88
N ARG A 120 13.44 -12.34 -4.92
CA ARG A 120 13.47 -11.92 -3.51
C ARG A 120 14.86 -12.05 -2.91
N ALA A 121 15.54 -13.16 -3.12
CA ALA A 121 16.91 -13.35 -2.66
C ALA A 121 17.86 -12.31 -3.27
N ALA A 122 17.69 -11.97 -4.55
CA ALA A 122 18.47 -10.92 -5.20
C ALA A 122 18.16 -9.53 -4.62
N ALA A 123 16.88 -9.24 -4.34
CA ALA A 123 16.45 -7.99 -3.73
C ALA A 123 17.00 -7.82 -2.30
N GLU A 124 16.91 -8.86 -1.47
CA GLU A 124 17.50 -8.88 -0.13
C GLU A 124 19.01 -8.62 -0.18
N ARG A 125 19.72 -9.30 -1.10
CA ARG A 125 21.15 -9.08 -1.32
C ARG A 125 21.47 -7.66 -1.78
N LEU A 126 20.59 -7.03 -2.56
CA LEU A 126 20.76 -5.67 -3.05
C LEU A 126 20.55 -4.66 -1.91
N VAL A 127 19.51 -4.85 -1.11
CA VAL A 127 19.18 -4.00 0.05
C VAL A 127 20.26 -4.09 1.13
N ALA A 128 20.85 -5.28 1.32
CA ALA A 128 21.96 -5.50 2.24
C ALA A 128 23.29 -4.85 1.80
N ARG A 129 23.39 -4.31 0.56
CA ARG A 129 24.63 -3.66 0.11
C ARG A 129 24.88 -2.36 0.87
N PRO A 130 26.14 -2.05 1.20
CA PRO A 130 26.48 -0.82 1.88
C PRO A 130 26.18 0.38 0.96
N ARG A 131 25.36 1.31 1.45
CA ARG A 131 24.89 2.46 0.68
C ARG A 131 25.84 3.64 0.81
N LEU A 132 26.10 4.32 -0.30
CA LEU A 132 26.85 5.58 -0.31
C LEU A 132 26.08 6.65 0.49
N GLY A 133 26.77 7.36 1.37
CA GLY A 133 26.21 8.34 2.31
C GLY A 133 25.64 7.75 3.59
N ILE A 134 25.63 6.41 3.75
CA ILE A 134 25.16 5.75 4.97
C ILE A 134 26.28 4.88 5.57
N ALA A 135 26.70 3.87 4.82
CA ALA A 135 27.74 2.90 5.23
C ALA A 135 29.05 3.11 4.47
N VAL A 136 29.00 3.63 3.25
CA VAL A 136 30.17 4.04 2.47
C VAL A 136 30.12 5.56 2.31
N PHE A 137 31.23 6.25 2.52
CA PHE A 137 31.32 7.69 2.28
C PHE A 137 32.29 7.96 1.14
N ALA A 138 31.93 8.87 0.23
CA ALA A 138 32.81 9.26 -0.85
C ALA A 138 34.01 10.03 -0.29
N ARG A 139 35.17 9.91 -0.96
CA ARG A 139 36.32 10.77 -0.67
C ARG A 139 35.96 12.19 -1.10
N GLY A 140 36.11 13.17 -0.21
CA GLY A 140 35.63 14.55 -0.45
C GLY A 140 36.31 15.26 -1.62
N ALA A 141 37.64 15.21 -1.67
CA ALA A 141 38.44 15.74 -2.78
C ALA A 141 39.19 14.58 -3.46
N PRO A 142 38.53 13.83 -4.35
CA PRO A 142 39.25 12.84 -5.14
C PRO A 142 40.27 13.55 -6.03
N GLU A 143 41.52 13.08 -6.04
CA GLU A 143 42.49 13.52 -7.04
C GLU A 143 41.93 13.16 -8.41
N GLY A 144 41.60 14.18 -9.20
CA GLY A 144 41.12 13.99 -10.55
C GLY A 144 42.21 13.32 -11.40
N LEU A 145 41.82 12.38 -12.25
CA LEU A 145 42.68 11.95 -13.34
C LEU A 145 42.98 13.18 -14.19
N GLY A 146 44.26 13.59 -14.23
CA GLY A 146 44.72 14.77 -14.96
C GLY A 146 44.47 14.59 -16.46
N GLY A 147 43.32 15.04 -16.92
CA GLY A 147 42.92 15.03 -18.31
C GLY A 147 41.91 16.13 -18.54
N THR A 148 42.00 16.82 -19.67
CA THR A 148 40.90 17.65 -20.15
C THR A 148 39.84 16.71 -20.70
N PRO A 149 38.68 16.54 -20.01
CA PRO A 149 37.63 15.69 -20.55
C PRO A 149 37.20 16.27 -21.90
N ARG A 150 37.30 15.47 -22.96
CA ARG A 150 36.65 15.75 -24.24
C ARG A 150 35.37 14.93 -24.27
N PRO A 151 34.24 15.48 -23.79
CA PRO A 151 32.98 14.77 -23.90
C PRO A 151 32.64 14.58 -25.38
N VAL A 152 32.49 13.32 -25.79
CA VAL A 152 31.91 12.96 -27.07
C VAL A 152 30.42 12.76 -26.81
N TYR A 153 29.60 13.62 -27.39
CA TYR A 153 28.16 13.51 -27.27
C TYR A 153 27.65 12.64 -28.41
N GLU A 154 27.28 11.41 -28.08
CA GLU A 154 26.49 10.55 -28.95
C GLU A 154 25.02 10.79 -28.60
N ALA A 155 24.34 11.59 -29.42
CA ALA A 155 22.93 11.87 -29.24
C ALA A 155 22.21 11.71 -30.58
N SER A 156 21.13 10.93 -30.57
CA SER A 156 20.22 10.82 -31.71
C SER A 156 19.16 11.93 -31.68
N LEU A 157 18.54 12.21 -32.83
CA LEU A 157 17.39 13.13 -32.90
C LEU A 157 16.25 12.67 -31.96
N PHE A 158 16.07 11.37 -31.81
CA PHE A 158 15.06 10.79 -30.92
C PHE A 158 15.31 11.19 -29.46
N GLU A 159 16.54 11.04 -28.97
CA GLU A 159 16.90 11.41 -27.59
C GLU A 159 16.74 12.92 -27.35
N LEU A 160 17.03 13.74 -28.36
CA LEU A 160 16.83 15.19 -28.29
C LEU A 160 15.33 15.53 -28.14
N LEU A 161 14.48 14.89 -28.95
CA LEU A 161 13.03 15.09 -28.90
C LEU A 161 12.41 14.56 -27.60
N GLN A 162 12.88 13.40 -27.12
CA GLN A 162 12.45 12.83 -25.84
C GLN A 162 12.82 13.76 -24.68
N SER A 163 14.06 14.27 -24.67
CA SER A 163 14.52 15.23 -23.66
C SER A 163 13.67 16.50 -23.66
N TYR A 164 13.36 17.02 -24.85
CA TYR A 164 12.49 18.18 -25.00
C TYR A 164 11.05 17.91 -24.50
N ALA A 165 10.48 16.75 -24.84
CA ALA A 165 9.15 16.34 -24.38
C ALA A 165 9.10 16.20 -22.85
N ASP A 166 10.14 15.62 -22.23
CA ASP A 166 10.24 15.47 -20.78
C ASP A 166 10.35 16.83 -20.07
N ILE A 167 11.16 17.75 -20.61
CA ILE A 167 11.25 19.13 -20.09
C ILE A 167 9.88 19.80 -20.17
N ARG A 168 9.21 19.72 -21.31
CA ARG A 168 7.88 20.32 -21.50
C ARG A 168 6.85 19.73 -20.55
N ARG A 169 6.82 18.41 -20.38
CA ARG A 169 5.92 17.71 -19.45
C ARG A 169 6.15 18.12 -17.99
N ARG A 170 7.40 18.35 -17.58
CA ARG A 170 7.72 18.87 -16.23
C ARG A 170 7.23 20.30 -16.04
N THR A 171 7.38 21.14 -17.07
CA THR A 171 6.90 22.53 -17.05
C THR A 171 5.37 22.61 -17.02
N ASP A 172 4.69 21.82 -17.85
CA ASP A 172 3.22 21.74 -17.87
C ASP A 172 2.69 21.20 -16.53
N ARG A 173 3.30 20.15 -15.96
CA ARG A 173 2.93 19.65 -14.63
C ARG A 173 3.13 20.68 -13.52
N ARG A 174 4.15 21.54 -13.63
CA ARG A 174 4.31 22.66 -12.70
C ARG A 174 3.23 23.73 -12.88
N ALA A 175 2.66 23.92 -14.06
CA ALA A 175 1.56 24.87 -14.27
C ALA A 175 0.22 24.39 -13.69
N HIS A 176 0.07 23.09 -13.44
CA HIS A 176 -1.14 22.48 -12.90
C HIS A 176 -1.07 22.18 -11.40
N HIS A 177 -0.58 23.10 -10.58
CA HIS A 177 -1.11 23.12 -9.20
C HIS A 177 -2.58 23.52 -9.31
N LEU A 178 -3.47 22.56 -9.11
CA LEU A 178 -4.89 22.81 -8.83
C LEU A 178 -4.96 23.72 -7.61
N ARG A 179 -4.96 25.03 -7.86
CA ARG A 179 -5.25 26.03 -6.85
C ARG A 179 -6.76 25.96 -6.67
N ILE A 180 -7.20 25.12 -5.75
CA ILE A 180 -8.58 25.14 -5.26
C ILE A 180 -8.75 26.54 -4.69
N GLU A 181 -9.54 27.38 -5.37
CA GLU A 181 -9.86 28.69 -4.82
C GLU A 181 -10.60 28.48 -3.49
N ALA A 182 -10.17 29.20 -2.46
CA ALA A 182 -10.84 29.13 -1.17
C ALA A 182 -12.32 29.49 -1.37
N SER A 183 -13.21 28.65 -0.87
CA SER A 183 -14.64 28.91 -0.96
C SER A 183 -14.95 30.23 -0.26
N ARG A 184 -15.60 31.15 -0.97
CA ARG A 184 -16.03 32.45 -0.42
C ARG A 184 -17.19 32.35 0.58
N VAL A 185 -17.67 31.15 0.88
CA VAL A 185 -18.76 30.92 1.82
C VAL A 185 -18.24 30.99 3.25
N HIS A 186 -19.04 31.54 4.17
CA HIS A 186 -18.68 31.64 5.58
C HIS A 186 -18.83 30.29 6.28
N SER A 187 -17.80 29.86 6.99
CA SER A 187 -17.90 28.71 7.89
C SER A 187 -18.60 29.09 9.21
N VAL A 188 -19.07 28.09 9.94
CA VAL A 188 -19.67 28.30 11.28
C VAL A 188 -18.58 28.77 12.24
N GLU A 189 -17.37 28.21 12.12
CA GLU A 189 -16.20 28.58 12.92
C GLU A 189 -15.84 30.06 12.78
N ASP A 190 -15.82 30.60 11.55
CA ASP A 190 -15.54 32.02 11.30
C ASP A 190 -16.63 32.92 11.92
N ALA A 191 -17.89 32.48 11.87
CA ALA A 191 -19.01 33.22 12.43
C ALA A 191 -18.96 33.24 13.97
N LEU A 192 -18.52 32.13 14.57
CA LEU A 192 -18.39 31.98 16.01
C LEU A 192 -17.22 32.81 16.56
N GLU A 193 -16.08 32.82 15.87
CA GLU A 193 -14.96 33.72 16.21
C GLU A 193 -15.38 35.19 16.14
N ARG A 194 -16.13 35.58 15.10
CA ARG A 194 -16.69 36.93 14.97
C ARG A 194 -17.66 37.27 16.09
N LEU A 195 -18.61 36.39 16.41
CA LEU A 195 -19.57 36.60 17.50
C LEU A 195 -18.84 36.77 18.83
N ARG A 196 -17.83 35.94 19.13
CA ARG A 196 -17.01 36.08 20.34
C ARG A 196 -16.23 37.39 20.40
N ALA A 197 -15.77 37.90 19.26
CA ALA A 197 -15.07 39.18 19.19
C ALA A 197 -15.99 40.39 19.39
N LEU A 198 -17.25 40.29 18.94
CA LEU A 198 -18.23 41.38 19.00
C LEU A 198 -19.08 41.38 20.27
N LEU A 199 -19.35 40.19 20.82
CA LEU A 199 -20.13 40.03 22.05
C LEU A 199 -19.18 40.15 23.25
N GLY A 200 -19.29 41.27 23.97
CA GLY A 200 -18.68 41.46 25.28
C GLY A 200 -19.43 40.73 26.40
N THR A 201 -19.23 41.14 27.66
CA THR A 201 -19.77 40.46 28.85
C THR A 201 -21.26 40.70 29.13
N THR A 202 -21.92 41.62 28.44
CA THR A 202 -23.36 41.89 28.59
C THR A 202 -23.96 42.29 27.25
N VAL A 203 -24.93 41.53 26.77
CA VAL A 203 -25.62 41.74 25.49
C VAL A 203 -27.08 42.04 25.79
N ASP A 204 -27.53 43.25 25.45
CA ASP A 204 -28.95 43.60 25.45
C ASP A 204 -29.65 42.97 24.23
N TRP A 205 -30.98 42.90 24.27
CA TRP A 205 -31.79 42.43 23.13
C TRP A 205 -31.43 43.19 21.84
N THR A 206 -30.85 42.48 20.88
CA THR A 206 -30.32 43.04 19.62
C THR A 206 -30.70 42.15 18.44
N GLU A 207 -30.89 42.73 17.26
CA GLU A 207 -31.16 41.96 16.04
C GLU A 207 -29.89 41.27 15.52
N LEU A 208 -30.01 40.01 15.10
CA LEU A 208 -28.92 39.20 14.55
C LEU A 208 -28.18 39.88 13.38
N ALA A 209 -28.90 40.72 12.62
CA ALA A 209 -28.35 41.46 11.49
C ALA A 209 -27.15 42.35 11.86
N HIS A 210 -27.05 42.81 13.11
CA HIS A 210 -25.93 43.64 13.59
C HIS A 210 -24.62 42.86 13.71
N PHE A 211 -24.67 41.53 13.71
CA PHE A 211 -23.50 40.65 13.85
C PHE A 211 -23.07 39.99 12.54
N LEU A 212 -23.77 40.30 11.43
CA LEU A 212 -23.42 39.80 10.12
C LEU A 212 -22.16 40.51 9.58
N PRO A 213 -21.34 39.82 8.78
CA PRO A 213 -20.27 40.47 8.02
C PRO A 213 -20.84 41.50 7.03
N GLU A 214 -19.96 42.38 6.53
CA GLU A 214 -20.35 43.36 5.50
C GLU A 214 -21.04 42.68 4.31
N PRO A 215 -22.12 43.29 3.78
CA PRO A 215 -22.91 42.66 2.73
C PRO A 215 -22.09 42.49 1.45
N ASP A 216 -21.91 41.22 1.05
CA ASP A 216 -21.29 40.86 -0.23
C ASP A 216 -22.33 40.99 -1.37
N ALA A 217 -21.85 41.33 -2.57
CA ALA A 217 -22.67 41.42 -3.77
C ALA A 217 -23.17 40.04 -4.25
N ASP A 218 -22.50 38.96 -3.85
CA ASP A 218 -22.91 37.59 -4.17
C ASP A 218 -24.03 37.09 -3.22
N PRO A 219 -25.25 36.78 -3.74
CA PRO A 219 -26.35 36.26 -2.93
C PRO A 219 -26.02 34.94 -2.22
N LEU A 220 -25.13 34.11 -2.77
CA LEU A 220 -24.73 32.84 -2.16
C LEU A 220 -23.89 33.09 -0.91
N VAL A 221 -22.95 34.03 -0.97
CA VAL A 221 -22.09 34.41 0.15
C VAL A 221 -22.93 35.05 1.26
N ALA A 222 -23.82 35.97 0.91
CA ALA A 222 -24.74 36.61 1.87
C ALA A 222 -25.63 35.58 2.61
N ARG A 223 -26.13 34.57 1.90
CA ARG A 223 -26.92 33.48 2.51
C ARG A 223 -26.07 32.57 3.40
N SER A 224 -24.82 32.30 3.01
CA SER A 224 -23.90 31.53 3.84
C SER A 224 -23.55 32.27 5.14
N ALA A 225 -23.34 33.58 5.08
CA ALA A 225 -23.10 34.42 6.26
C ALA A 225 -24.27 34.34 7.25
N LEU A 226 -25.51 34.50 6.75
CA LEU A 226 -26.72 34.39 7.56
C LEU A 226 -26.86 33.02 8.22
N ALA A 227 -26.66 31.94 7.45
CA ALA A 227 -26.79 30.58 7.93
C ALA A 227 -25.73 30.25 9.01
N SER A 228 -24.48 30.63 8.77
CA SER A 228 -23.37 30.36 9.68
C SER A 228 -23.43 31.20 10.95
N THR A 229 -23.81 32.48 10.88
CA THR A 229 -24.02 33.33 12.07
C THR A 229 -25.23 32.89 12.89
N PHE A 230 -26.31 32.44 12.24
CA PHE A 230 -27.46 31.87 12.95
C PHE A 230 -27.08 30.56 13.65
N ALA A 231 -26.40 29.65 12.95
CA ALA A 231 -25.93 28.39 13.54
C ALA A 231 -24.99 28.64 14.74
N ALA A 232 -24.02 29.55 14.59
CA ALA A 232 -23.08 29.91 15.65
C ALA A 232 -23.76 30.59 16.86
N SER A 233 -24.92 31.24 16.67
CA SER A 233 -25.70 31.82 17.79
C SER A 233 -26.49 30.78 18.61
N LEU A 234 -26.65 29.56 18.06
CA LEU A 234 -27.33 28.46 18.73
C LEU A 234 -26.37 27.51 19.45
N GLU A 235 -25.06 27.61 19.17
CA GLU A 235 -23.99 26.94 19.91
C GLU A 235 -23.60 27.71 21.18
#